data_AF-N1U343-F1
#
_entry.id   AF-N1U343-F1
#
_cell.length_a   1.000
_cell.length_b   1.000
_cell.length_c   1.000
_cell.angle_alpha   90.00
_cell.angle_beta   90.00
_cell.angle_gamma   90.00
#
_symmetry.space_group_name_H-M   'P 1'
#
loop_
_entity.id
_entity.type
_entity.pdbx_description
1 polymer ?
#
loop_
_entity_poly.entity_id
_entity_poly.type
_entity_poly.pdbx_seq_one_letter_code
_entity_poly.pdbx_strand_id
1 'polypeptide(L)'
;MGFRLSLNFNFPFISSSPSEFWKRWHISLSTWLRDYLYIPLGGNRISLFRQNLNLMMVWILGGLWHGATYGYLVWGFYCGMQVVVYNLMQKYVLLLIPRNIQIFKYLIKLMGISCTFWMFALGLLLFQVHSPGELWKLILNATAGFYWNPVFGAKLFFLLLPLIVVEFWMIALGGTDSFLEKIVLSPLRWGSLSFGIGILFCLFGIFEKKEFFYFQF
;
A
#
# COMPACT_ATOMS: atom_id res chain seq x y z
N MET A 1 18.30 22.07 -8.74
CA MET A 1 16.98 22.71 -8.56
C MET A 1 16.61 22.59 -7.08
N GLY A 2 16.32 23.69 -6.38
CA GLY A 2 16.12 23.75 -4.92
C GLY A 2 14.70 23.44 -4.43
N PHE A 3 13.93 22.65 -5.19
CA PHE A 3 12.57 22.29 -4.81
C PHE A 3 12.56 21.11 -3.83
N ARG A 4 11.79 21.20 -2.74
CA ARG A 4 11.51 20.06 -1.86
C ARG A 4 10.29 19.32 -2.39
N LEU A 5 10.51 18.14 -2.95
CA LEU A 5 9.41 17.26 -3.36
C LEU A 5 8.74 16.67 -2.11
N SER A 6 7.41 16.57 -2.13
CA SER A 6 6.67 15.89 -1.08
C SER A 6 6.94 14.39 -1.11
N LEU A 7 7.06 13.76 0.06
CA LEU A 7 7.15 12.31 0.18
C LEU A 7 5.88 11.66 -0.39
N ASN A 8 6.06 10.65 -1.25
CA ASN A 8 4.94 9.87 -1.79
C ASN A 8 4.56 8.67 -0.91
N PHE A 9 5.49 8.16 -0.11
CA PHE A 9 5.26 7.03 0.78
C PHE A 9 5.84 7.34 2.16
N ASN A 10 5.06 7.08 3.21
CA ASN A 10 5.48 7.33 4.59
C ASN A 10 5.07 6.16 5.51
N PHE A 11 5.87 5.10 5.51
CA PHE A 11 5.63 3.87 6.26
C PHE A 11 4.14 3.43 6.23
N PRO A 12 3.58 3.15 5.04
CA PRO A 12 2.16 2.85 4.89
C PRO A 12 1.77 1.52 5.55
N PHE A 13 2.67 0.54 5.59
CA PHE A 13 2.38 -0.80 6.12
C PHE A 13 2.23 -0.88 7.64
N ILE A 14 2.61 0.17 8.38
CA ILE A 14 2.36 0.27 9.84
C ILE A 14 1.03 0.99 10.15
N SER A 15 0.21 1.26 9.14
CA SER A 15 -1.09 1.91 9.29
C SER A 15 -2.09 0.96 9.92
N SER A 16 -2.80 1.43 10.94
CA SER A 16 -3.76 0.64 11.70
C SER A 16 -5.16 0.64 11.09
N SER A 17 -5.37 1.44 10.03
CA SER A 17 -6.64 1.54 9.31
C SER A 17 -6.44 1.82 7.82
N PRO A 18 -7.40 1.44 6.96
CA PRO A 18 -7.37 1.79 5.54
C PRO A 18 -7.30 3.30 5.29
N SER A 19 -8.01 4.10 6.08
CA SER A 19 -7.97 5.58 5.95
C SER A 19 -6.58 6.14 6.26
N GLU A 20 -5.89 5.61 7.28
CA GLU A 20 -4.51 5.98 7.58
C GLU A 20 -3.54 5.52 6.49
N PHE A 21 -3.73 4.30 5.97
CA PHE A 21 -2.91 3.73 4.91
C PHE A 21 -2.87 4.62 3.66
N TRP A 22 -4.04 5.03 3.16
CA TRP A 22 -4.11 5.85 1.94
C TRP A 22 -3.61 7.29 2.11
N LYS A 23 -3.48 7.77 3.35
CA LYS A 23 -2.79 9.04 3.64
C LYS A 23 -1.26 8.92 3.62
N ARG A 24 -0.74 7.69 3.61
CA ARG A 24 0.68 7.36 3.66
C ARG A 24 1.18 6.65 2.40
N TRP A 25 0.26 6.17 1.54
CA TRP A 25 0.54 5.50 0.28
C TRP A 25 0.16 6.41 -0.89
N HIS A 26 1.08 6.58 -1.86
CA HIS A 26 0.90 7.49 -3.01
C HIS A 26 0.31 8.86 -2.61
N ILE A 27 0.96 9.52 -1.65
CA ILE A 27 0.47 10.75 -1.01
C ILE A 27 0.10 11.83 -2.03
N SER A 28 0.89 12.02 -3.10
CA SER A 28 0.57 13.00 -4.15
C SER A 28 -0.75 12.69 -4.84
N LEU A 29 -0.97 11.43 -5.25
CA LEU A 29 -2.20 10.99 -5.92
C LEU A 29 -3.39 11.03 -4.97
N SER A 30 -3.25 10.52 -3.75
CA SER A 30 -4.30 10.57 -2.73
C SER A 30 -4.70 12.01 -2.40
N THR A 31 -3.74 12.93 -2.38
CA THR A 31 -3.97 14.36 -2.20
C THR A 31 -4.70 14.95 -3.40
N TRP A 32 -4.29 14.62 -4.62
CA TRP A 32 -4.94 15.08 -5.84
C TRP A 32 -6.40 14.61 -5.93
N LEU A 33 -6.67 13.31 -5.71
CA LEU A 33 -8.03 12.76 -5.69
C LEU A 33 -8.89 13.45 -4.62
N ARG A 34 -8.31 13.72 -3.45
CA ARG A 34 -9.01 14.46 -2.38
C ARG A 34 -9.36 15.88 -2.81
N ASP A 35 -8.38 16.63 -3.29
CA ASP A 35 -8.50 18.07 -3.50
C ASP A 35 -9.26 18.43 -4.78
N TYR A 36 -9.14 17.60 -5.83
CA TYR A 36 -9.74 17.86 -7.14
C TYR A 36 -10.99 17.04 -7.44
N LEU A 37 -11.25 15.93 -6.73
CA LEU A 37 -12.50 15.18 -6.91
C LEU A 37 -13.36 15.20 -5.66
N TYR A 38 -12.82 14.76 -4.50
CA TYR A 38 -13.64 14.58 -3.31
C TYR A 38 -14.16 15.88 -2.70
N ILE A 39 -13.32 16.91 -2.54
CA ILE A 39 -13.71 18.20 -1.98
C ILE A 39 -14.75 18.92 -2.87
N PRO A 40 -14.57 19.02 -4.20
CA PRO A 40 -15.57 19.60 -5.10
C PRO A 40 -16.93 18.89 -5.06
N LEU A 41 -16.97 17.58 -4.82
CA LEU A 41 -18.22 16.82 -4.65
C LEU A 41 -18.94 17.11 -3.31
N GLY A 42 -18.39 17.98 -2.45
CA GLY A 42 -18.97 18.38 -1.16
C GLY A 42 -18.16 17.91 0.06
N GLY A 43 -17.15 17.05 -0.15
CA GLY A 43 -16.26 16.56 0.89
C GLY A 43 -17.01 16.05 2.13
N ASN A 44 -16.58 16.51 3.31
CA ASN A 44 -17.19 16.14 4.59
C ASN A 44 -18.34 17.07 5.04
N ARG A 45 -18.80 18.00 4.18
CA ARG A 45 -19.82 19.03 4.54
C ARG A 45 -21.25 18.59 4.21
N ILE A 46 -21.42 17.39 3.68
CA ILE A 46 -22.70 16.81 3.25
C ILE A 46 -23.12 15.64 4.15
N SER A 47 -24.32 15.11 3.96
CA SER A 47 -24.81 13.97 4.75
C SER A 47 -23.88 12.76 4.63
N LEU A 48 -23.77 11.96 5.70
CA LEU A 48 -22.90 10.78 5.76
C LEU A 48 -23.13 9.81 4.59
N PHE A 49 -24.39 9.65 4.16
CA PHE A 49 -24.73 8.82 3.01
C PHE A 49 -24.11 9.37 1.71
N ARG A 50 -24.29 10.66 1.41
CA ARG A 50 -23.70 11.28 0.21
C ARG A 50 -22.17 11.33 0.29
N GLN A 51 -21.62 11.55 1.48
CA GLN A 51 -20.18 11.51 1.73
C GLN A 51 -19.59 10.15 1.33
N ASN A 52 -20.21 9.05 1.78
CA ASN A 52 -19.77 7.70 1.45
C ASN A 52 -19.94 7.37 -0.04
N LEU A 53 -21.04 7.81 -0.67
CA LEU A 53 -21.22 7.65 -2.12
C LEU A 53 -20.14 8.39 -2.92
N ASN A 54 -19.86 9.65 -2.56
CA ASN A 54 -18.80 10.43 -3.21
C ASN A 54 -17.44 9.78 -3.02
N LEU A 55 -17.16 9.26 -1.82
CA LEU A 55 -15.92 8.55 -1.54
C LEU A 55 -15.80 7.30 -2.43
N MET A 56 -16.87 6.51 -2.58
CA MET A 56 -16.89 5.36 -3.50
C MET A 56 -16.62 5.78 -4.94
N MET A 57 -17.26 6.85 -5.42
CA MET A 57 -17.04 7.35 -6.77
C MET A 57 -15.59 7.79 -6.99
N VAL A 58 -14.99 8.51 -6.04
CA VAL A 58 -13.59 8.94 -6.12
C VAL A 58 -12.64 7.74 -6.21
N TRP A 59 -12.88 6.69 -5.43
CA TRP A 59 -12.07 5.47 -5.47
C TRP A 59 -12.23 4.69 -6.77
N ILE A 60 -13.45 4.59 -7.31
CA ILE A 60 -13.71 3.96 -8.60
C ILE A 60 -13.02 4.74 -9.72
N LEU A 61 -13.14 6.07 -9.74
CA LEU A 61 -12.45 6.93 -10.70
C LEU A 61 -10.93 6.82 -10.57
N GLY A 62 -10.41 6.74 -9.35
CA GLY A 62 -8.99 6.48 -9.08
C GLY A 62 -8.53 5.12 -9.61
N GLY A 63 -9.35 4.08 -9.48
CA GLY A 63 -9.12 2.79 -10.12
C GLY A 63 -9.05 2.92 -11.64
N LEU A 64 -10.08 3.51 -12.25
CA LEU A 64 -10.15 3.72 -13.71
C LEU A 64 -9.01 4.59 -14.26
N TRP A 65 -8.44 5.49 -13.46
CA TRP A 65 -7.25 6.25 -13.84
C TRP A 65 -6.02 5.37 -14.11
N HIS A 66 -5.92 4.19 -13.46
CA HIS A 66 -4.86 3.22 -13.74
C HIS A 66 -5.08 2.44 -15.04
N GLY A 67 -6.33 2.35 -15.53
CA GLY A 67 -6.68 1.75 -16.82
C GLY A 67 -8.15 1.32 -16.89
N ALA A 68 -8.61 1.01 -18.11
CA ALA A 68 -10.00 0.62 -18.40
C ALA A 68 -10.22 -0.90 -18.40
N THR A 69 -9.60 -1.64 -17.47
CA THR A 69 -9.75 -3.10 -17.34
C THR A 69 -10.66 -3.46 -16.16
N TYR A 70 -11.13 -4.72 -16.14
CA TYR A 70 -12.00 -5.22 -15.07
C TYR A 70 -11.34 -5.15 -13.68
N GLY A 71 -10.05 -5.50 -13.57
CA GLY A 71 -9.32 -5.47 -12.31
C GLY A 71 -9.27 -4.09 -11.68
N TYR A 72 -9.02 -3.04 -12.47
CA TYR A 72 -8.95 -1.67 -11.96
C TYR A 72 -10.29 -1.15 -11.44
N LEU A 73 -11.40 -1.51 -12.09
CA LEU A 73 -12.74 -1.18 -11.62
C LEU A 73 -13.06 -1.88 -10.29
N VAL A 74 -12.83 -3.20 -10.24
CA VAL A 74 -13.07 -4.00 -9.02
C VAL A 74 -12.16 -3.56 -7.88
N TRP A 75 -10.90 -3.23 -8.18
CA TRP A 75 -9.95 -2.71 -7.22
C TRP A 75 -10.37 -1.36 -6.64
N GLY A 76 -10.81 -0.42 -7.49
CA GLY A 76 -11.31 0.88 -7.06
C GLY A 76 -12.54 0.73 -6.16
N PHE A 77 -13.50 -0.11 -6.57
CA PHE A 77 -14.65 -0.45 -5.74
C PHE A 77 -14.25 -1.07 -4.39
N TYR A 78 -13.32 -2.03 -4.42
CA TYR A 78 -12.81 -2.70 -3.23
C TYR A 78 -12.18 -1.69 -2.25
N CYS A 79 -11.25 -0.85 -2.70
CA CYS A 79 -10.58 0.15 -1.86
C CYS A 79 -11.58 1.17 -1.27
N GLY A 80 -12.55 1.63 -2.07
CA GLY A 80 -13.61 2.49 -1.59
C GLY A 80 -14.42 1.85 -0.48
N MET A 81 -14.81 0.57 -0.67
CA MET A 81 -15.60 -0.16 0.31
C MET A 81 -14.87 -0.30 1.64
N GLN A 82 -13.56 -0.56 1.62
CA GLN A 82 -12.75 -0.62 2.85
C GLN A 82 -12.81 0.66 3.66
N VAL A 83 -12.69 1.82 2.99
CA VAL A 83 -12.69 3.12 3.66
C VAL A 83 -14.09 3.48 4.16
N VAL A 84 -15.14 3.19 3.39
CA VAL A 84 -16.53 3.41 3.82
C VAL A 84 -16.87 2.55 5.04
N VAL A 85 -16.57 1.25 4.99
CA VAL A 85 -16.80 0.32 6.11
C VAL A 85 -16.03 0.78 7.34
N TYR A 86 -14.76 1.15 7.20
CA TYR A 86 -13.98 1.70 8.30
C TYR A 86 -14.61 2.99 8.88
N ASN A 87 -15.05 3.91 8.02
CA ASN A 87 -15.65 5.18 8.46
C ASN A 87 -16.95 4.98 9.25
N LEU A 88 -17.73 3.95 8.92
CA LEU A 88 -18.95 3.57 9.64
C LEU A 88 -18.61 2.84 10.95
N MET A 89 -17.67 1.90 10.91
CA MET A 89 -17.33 1.06 12.06
C MET A 89 -16.53 1.78 13.13
N GLN A 90 -15.63 2.72 12.77
CA GLN A 90 -14.72 3.36 13.72
C GLN A 90 -15.44 4.01 14.91
N LYS A 91 -16.65 4.55 14.68
CA LYS A 91 -17.46 5.18 15.74
C LYS A 91 -17.89 4.17 16.79
N TYR A 92 -18.26 2.96 16.37
CA TYR A 92 -18.71 1.89 17.27
C TYR A 92 -17.53 1.18 17.92
N VAL A 93 -16.45 0.94 17.16
CA VAL A 93 -15.25 0.29 17.69
C VAL A 93 -14.65 1.09 18.84
N LEU A 94 -14.57 2.43 18.73
CA LEU A 94 -14.05 3.29 19.81
C LEU A 94 -14.84 3.20 21.12
N LEU A 95 -16.13 2.86 21.06
CA LEU A 95 -16.97 2.68 22.25
C LEU A 95 -16.70 1.36 22.98
N LEU A 96 -16.22 0.35 22.26
CA LEU A 96 -15.92 -0.97 22.79
C LEU A 96 -14.52 -1.08 23.43
N ILE A 97 -13.67 -0.06 23.27
CA ILE A 97 -12.29 -0.09 23.78
C ILE A 97 -12.28 0.34 25.26
N PRO A 98 -12.01 -0.57 26.22
CA PRO A 98 -11.82 -0.19 27.62
C PRO A 98 -10.66 0.81 27.75
N ARG A 99 -10.98 2.02 28.20
CA ARG A 99 -10.05 3.16 28.21
C ARG A 99 -8.86 2.96 29.15
N ASN A 100 -9.03 2.10 30.17
CA ASN A 100 -8.10 1.89 31.28
C ASN A 100 -7.06 0.79 31.08
N ILE A 101 -7.13 -0.01 30.01
CA ILE A 101 -6.21 -1.13 29.79
C ILE A 101 -5.31 -0.85 28.59
N GLN A 102 -4.05 -0.52 28.85
CA GLN A 102 -3.09 -0.15 27.80
C GLN A 102 -2.76 -1.31 26.85
N ILE A 103 -2.72 -2.55 27.35
CA ILE A 103 -2.42 -3.73 26.53
C ILE A 103 -3.47 -3.95 25.41
N PHE A 104 -4.73 -3.65 25.70
CA PHE A 104 -5.82 -3.79 24.74
C PHE A 104 -5.71 -2.79 23.58
N LYS A 105 -5.19 -1.58 23.86
CA LYS A 105 -4.92 -0.56 22.83
C LYS A 105 -3.81 -1.02 21.88
N TYR A 106 -2.73 -1.60 22.40
CA TYR A 106 -1.66 -2.14 21.57
C TYR A 106 -2.12 -3.32 20.73
N LEU A 107 -2.90 -4.23 21.31
CA LEU A 107 -3.44 -5.40 20.61
C LEU A 107 -4.37 -4.97 19.46
N ILE A 108 -5.32 -4.06 19.71
CA ILE A 108 -6.20 -3.53 18.66
C ILE A 108 -5.40 -2.85 17.56
N LYS A 109 -4.38 -2.06 17.92
CA LYS A 109 -3.52 -1.41 16.94
C LYS A 109 -2.80 -2.45 16.07
N LEU A 110 -2.22 -3.49 16.68
CA LEU A 110 -1.52 -4.56 15.96
C LEU A 110 -2.47 -5.35 15.05
N MET A 111 -3.68 -5.66 15.53
CA MET A 111 -4.72 -6.29 14.73
C MET A 111 -5.15 -5.40 13.55
N GLY A 112 -5.31 -4.10 13.77
CA GLY A 112 -5.62 -3.13 12.73
C GLY A 112 -4.52 -3.03 11.67
N ILE A 113 -3.24 -3.04 12.09
CA ILE A 113 -2.10 -3.08 11.19
C ILE A 113 -2.12 -4.33 10.33
N SER A 114 -2.24 -5.50 10.96
CA SER A 114 -2.31 -6.79 10.25
C SER A 114 -3.49 -6.81 9.26
N CYS A 115 -4.68 -6.42 9.71
CA CYS A 115 -5.87 -6.39 8.87
C CYS A 115 -5.71 -5.45 7.66
N THR A 116 -5.22 -4.22 7.89
CA THR A 116 -4.99 -3.24 6.83
C THR A 116 -3.96 -3.74 5.81
N PHE A 117 -2.88 -4.36 6.29
CA PHE A 117 -1.86 -4.97 5.42
C PHE A 117 -2.47 -6.06 4.52
N TRP A 118 -3.21 -7.00 5.10
CA TRP A 118 -3.83 -8.09 4.33
C TRP A 118 -4.89 -7.58 3.36
N MET A 119 -5.69 -6.58 3.75
CA MET A 119 -6.65 -5.94 2.85
C MET A 119 -5.95 -5.26 1.67
N PHE A 120 -4.83 -4.57 1.90
CA PHE A 120 -4.06 -3.98 0.82
C PHE A 120 -3.42 -5.04 -0.09
N ALA A 121 -2.83 -6.10 0.49
CA ALA A 121 -2.24 -7.21 -0.25
C ALA A 121 -3.27 -7.92 -1.15
N LEU A 122 -4.48 -8.15 -0.65
CA LEU A 122 -5.60 -8.65 -1.45
C LEU A 122 -5.96 -7.69 -2.58
N GLY A 123 -5.95 -6.37 -2.31
CA GLY A 123 -6.14 -5.35 -3.33
C GLY A 123 -5.11 -5.47 -4.46
N LEU A 124 -3.84 -5.69 -4.16
CA LEU A 124 -2.81 -5.88 -5.19
C LEU A 124 -3.07 -7.08 -6.10
N LEU A 125 -3.70 -8.15 -5.59
CA LEU A 125 -4.11 -9.29 -6.42
C LEU A 125 -5.23 -8.90 -7.39
N LEU A 126 -6.24 -8.16 -6.91
CA LEU A 126 -7.32 -7.65 -7.75
C LEU A 126 -6.81 -6.71 -8.84
N PHE A 127 -5.77 -5.93 -8.54
CA PHE A 127 -5.13 -5.01 -9.48
C PHE A 127 -4.47 -5.72 -10.67
N GLN A 128 -4.14 -7.01 -10.54
CA GLN A 128 -3.52 -7.83 -11.60
C GLN A 128 -4.54 -8.60 -12.45
N VAL A 129 -5.83 -8.59 -12.08
CA VAL A 129 -6.86 -9.36 -12.79
C VAL A 129 -7.29 -8.64 -14.07
N HIS A 130 -7.22 -9.32 -15.21
CA HIS A 130 -7.68 -8.76 -16.48
C HIS A 130 -9.12 -9.13 -16.81
N SER A 131 -9.55 -10.33 -16.41
CA SER A 131 -10.88 -10.88 -16.72
C SER A 131 -11.61 -11.40 -15.47
N PRO A 132 -12.96 -11.40 -15.46
CA PRO A 132 -13.73 -11.97 -14.33
C PRO A 132 -13.41 -13.45 -14.05
N GLY A 133 -13.08 -14.23 -15.10
CA GLY A 133 -12.75 -15.65 -14.96
C GLY A 133 -11.42 -15.91 -14.23
N GLU A 134 -10.46 -15.00 -14.33
CA GLU A 134 -9.19 -15.08 -13.59
C GLU A 134 -9.38 -14.87 -12.09
N LEU A 135 -10.30 -13.97 -11.70
CA LEU A 135 -10.59 -13.72 -10.29
C LEU A 135 -10.99 -15.00 -9.55
N TRP A 136 -11.89 -15.79 -10.16
CA TRP A 136 -12.34 -17.05 -9.58
C TRP A 136 -11.20 -18.07 -9.44
N LYS A 137 -10.36 -18.21 -10.47
CA LYS A 137 -9.18 -19.09 -10.43
C LYS A 137 -8.20 -18.66 -9.34
N LEU A 138 -7.99 -17.36 -9.18
CA LEU A 138 -7.10 -16.81 -8.16
C LEU A 138 -7.61 -17.10 -6.75
N ILE A 139 -8.92 -16.94 -6.50
CA ILE A 139 -9.55 -17.27 -5.22
C ILE A 139 -9.39 -18.77 -4.92
N LEU A 140 -9.71 -19.65 -5.89
CA LEU A 140 -9.56 -21.09 -5.71
C LEU A 140 -8.12 -21.48 -5.38
N ASN A 141 -7.15 -20.94 -6.14
CA ASN A 141 -5.72 -21.20 -5.89
C ASN A 141 -5.27 -20.70 -4.52
N ALA A 142 -5.74 -19.53 -4.08
CA ALA A 142 -5.43 -19.01 -2.75
C ALA A 142 -5.99 -19.90 -1.62
N THR A 143 -7.11 -20.59 -1.87
CA THR A 143 -7.73 -21.53 -0.90
C THR A 143 -7.24 -22.96 -1.03
N ALA A 144 -6.55 -23.31 -2.11
CA ALA A 144 -6.12 -24.69 -2.42
C ALA A 144 -4.98 -25.19 -1.51
N GLY A 145 -4.36 -24.31 -0.72
CA GLY A 145 -3.36 -24.66 0.28
C GLY A 145 -2.16 -23.73 0.25
N PHE A 146 -1.22 -23.98 1.17
CA PHE A 146 0.03 -23.25 1.26
C PHE A 146 1.12 -24.01 0.50
N TYR A 147 1.63 -23.44 -0.58
CA TYR A 147 2.80 -23.98 -1.27
C TYR A 147 4.08 -23.49 -0.58
N TRP A 148 4.89 -24.42 -0.08
CA TRP A 148 6.20 -24.12 0.47
C TRP A 148 7.28 -24.96 -0.19
N ASN A 149 8.38 -24.30 -0.55
CA ASN A 149 9.58 -24.95 -1.07
C ASN A 149 10.80 -24.19 -0.51
N PRO A 150 11.87 -24.88 -0.07
CA PRO A 150 13.12 -24.23 0.36
C PRO A 150 13.66 -23.19 -0.63
N VAL A 151 13.56 -23.45 -1.94
CA VAL A 151 13.95 -22.51 -3.00
C VAL A 151 13.08 -21.26 -2.98
N PHE A 152 11.77 -21.39 -2.78
CA PHE A 152 10.86 -20.25 -2.64
C PHE A 152 11.20 -19.44 -1.38
N GLY A 153 11.45 -20.10 -0.25
CA GLY A 153 11.86 -19.46 1.00
C GLY A 153 13.17 -18.66 0.84
N ALA A 154 14.17 -19.24 0.17
CA ALA A 154 15.43 -18.55 -0.14
C ALA A 154 15.19 -17.31 -1.01
N LYS A 155 14.41 -17.44 -2.08
CA LYS A 155 14.04 -16.31 -2.97
C LYS A 155 13.34 -15.19 -2.20
N LEU A 156 12.38 -15.54 -1.34
CA LEU A 156 11.67 -14.58 -0.50
C LEU A 156 12.61 -13.88 0.48
N PHE A 157 13.52 -14.63 1.13
CA PHE A 157 14.53 -14.07 2.02
C PHE A 157 15.45 -13.09 1.31
N PHE A 158 15.99 -13.47 0.15
CA PHE A 158 16.87 -12.59 -0.64
C PHE A 158 16.15 -11.34 -1.15
N LEU A 159 14.86 -11.42 -1.44
CA LEU A 159 14.04 -10.27 -1.83
C LEU A 159 13.76 -9.33 -0.65
N LEU A 160 13.38 -9.88 0.50
CA LEU A 160 12.93 -9.10 1.67
C LEU A 160 14.08 -8.55 2.51
N LEU A 161 15.18 -9.29 2.65
CA LEU A 161 16.32 -8.90 3.48
C LEU A 161 16.84 -7.48 3.16
N PRO A 162 17.17 -7.11 1.91
CA PRO A 162 17.67 -5.77 1.62
C PRO A 162 16.63 -4.69 1.89
N LEU A 163 15.34 -4.97 1.63
CA LEU A 163 14.25 -4.04 1.92
C LEU A 163 14.13 -3.77 3.42
N ILE A 164 14.15 -4.84 4.23
CA ILE A 164 14.10 -4.77 5.69
C ILE A 164 15.31 -4.01 6.24
N VAL A 165 16.52 -4.31 5.75
CA VAL A 165 17.75 -3.63 6.17
C VAL A 165 17.68 -2.13 5.87
N VAL A 166 17.26 -1.75 4.66
CA VAL A 166 17.09 -0.35 4.28
C VAL A 166 16.03 0.33 5.14
N GLU A 167 14.90 -0.32 5.40
CA GLU A 167 13.81 0.26 6.19
C GLU A 167 14.22 0.47 7.66
N PHE A 168 14.86 -0.52 8.30
CA PHE A 168 15.41 -0.36 9.65
C PHE A 168 16.44 0.76 9.71
N TRP A 169 17.26 0.88 8.68
CA TRP A 169 18.28 1.90 8.63
C TRP A 169 17.68 3.30 8.43
N MET A 170 16.65 3.44 7.59
CA MET A 170 15.88 4.68 7.47
C MET A 170 15.27 5.08 8.81
N ILE A 171 14.67 4.14 9.54
CA ILE A 171 14.09 4.39 10.87
C ILE A 171 15.18 4.81 11.87
N ALA A 172 16.32 4.12 11.90
CA ALA A 172 17.44 4.42 12.81
C ALA A 172 18.05 5.80 12.55
N LEU A 173 18.01 6.29 11.31
CA LEU A 173 18.50 7.63 10.94
C LEU A 173 17.48 8.75 11.19
N GLY A 174 16.26 8.43 11.65
CA GLY A 174 15.22 9.42 11.93
C GLY A 174 14.27 9.68 10.77
N GLY A 175 14.18 8.76 9.80
CA GLY A 175 13.25 8.81 8.68
C GLY A 175 13.90 9.06 7.33
N THR A 176 13.05 9.16 6.30
CA THR A 176 13.47 9.24 4.89
C THR A 176 14.36 10.45 4.60
N ASP A 177 14.03 11.63 5.11
CA ASP A 177 14.77 12.86 4.81
C ASP A 177 16.20 12.80 5.37
N SER A 178 16.34 12.40 6.64
CA SER A 178 17.64 12.21 7.29
C SER A 178 18.48 11.10 6.65
N PHE A 179 17.82 10.04 6.18
CA PHE A 179 18.47 8.97 5.42
C PHE A 179 19.03 9.48 4.10
N LEU A 180 18.23 10.19 3.31
CA LEU A 180 18.65 10.75 2.02
C LEU A 180 19.75 11.79 2.19
N GLU A 181 19.63 12.67 3.19
CA GLU A 181 20.65 13.69 3.49
C GLU A 181 22.00 13.04 3.79
N LYS A 182 22.05 11.99 4.62
CA LYS A 182 23.30 11.28 4.95
C LYS A 182 23.91 10.55 3.76
N ILE A 183 23.09 9.98 2.86
CA ILE A 183 23.58 9.36 1.62
C ILE A 183 24.22 10.42 0.72
N VAL A 184 23.57 11.56 0.54
CA VAL A 184 24.07 12.66 -0.30
C VAL A 184 25.35 13.26 0.27
N LEU A 185 25.44 13.42 1.60
CA LEU A 185 26.61 14.00 2.27
C LEU A 185 27.81 13.05 2.35
N SER A 186 27.62 11.73 2.20
CA SER A 186 28.70 10.74 2.30
C SER A 186 28.60 9.66 1.21
N PRO A 187 28.72 10.06 -0.07
CA PRO A 187 28.40 9.19 -1.21
C PRO A 187 29.35 8.00 -1.35
N LEU A 188 30.62 8.12 -0.95
CA LEU A 188 31.59 7.03 -1.05
C LEU A 188 31.27 5.87 -0.10
N ARG A 189 30.87 6.15 1.14
CA ARG A 189 30.58 5.11 2.15
C ARG A 189 29.21 4.47 1.93
N TRP A 190 28.21 5.30 1.63
CA TRP A 190 26.83 4.82 1.51
C TRP A 190 26.49 4.40 0.09
N GLY A 191 27.05 5.07 -0.92
CA GLY A 191 26.93 4.66 -2.32
C GLY A 191 27.56 3.29 -2.58
N SER A 192 28.70 2.96 -1.97
CA SER A 192 29.29 1.61 -2.10
C SER A 192 28.42 0.52 -1.47
N LEU A 193 27.78 0.83 -0.34
CA LEU A 193 26.87 -0.11 0.34
C LEU A 193 25.59 -0.33 -0.47
N SER A 194 24.95 0.75 -0.95
CA SER A 194 23.79 0.68 -1.84
C SER A 194 24.10 -0.01 -3.15
N PHE A 195 25.29 0.22 -3.72
CA PHE A 195 25.77 -0.46 -4.93
C PHE A 195 25.98 -1.95 -4.71
N GLY A 196 26.59 -2.35 -3.57
CA GLY A 196 26.75 -3.75 -3.20
C GLY A 196 25.42 -4.48 -3.03
N ILE A 197 24.43 -3.84 -2.38
CA ILE A 197 23.06 -4.36 -2.26
C ILE A 197 22.40 -4.47 -3.63
N GLY A 198 22.59 -3.48 -4.51
CA GLY A 198 22.09 -3.50 -5.89
C GLY A 198 22.68 -4.65 -6.71
N ILE A 199 23.99 -4.91 -6.60
CA ILE A 199 24.64 -6.04 -7.27
C ILE A 199 24.11 -7.37 -6.74
N LEU A 200 23.97 -7.53 -5.43
CA LEU A 200 23.39 -8.74 -4.84
C LEU A 200 21.96 -8.96 -5.34
N PHE A 201 21.16 -7.90 -5.44
CA PHE A 201 19.83 -7.97 -6.05
C PHE A 201 19.87 -8.36 -7.53
N CYS A 202 20.83 -7.86 -8.31
CA CYS A 202 20.98 -8.25 -9.73
C CYS A 202 21.50 -9.67 -9.93
N LEU A 203 22.34 -10.20 -9.03
CA LEU A 203 22.90 -11.54 -9.14
C LEU A 203 21.91 -12.62 -8.68
N PHE A 204 21.09 -12.31 -7.68
CA PHE A 204 20.14 -13.27 -7.07
C PHE A 204 18.67 -12.96 -7.40
N GLY A 205 18.41 -11.85 -8.08
CA GLY A 205 17.09 -11.47 -8.57
C GLY A 205 16.60 -12.40 -9.66
N ILE A 206 15.32 -12.76 -9.60
CA ILE A 206 14.67 -13.57 -10.63
C ILE A 206 14.20 -12.61 -11.72
N PHE A 207 15.03 -12.39 -12.73
CA PHE A 207 14.65 -11.60 -13.90
C PHE A 207 14.02 -12.53 -14.93
N GLU A 208 12.71 -12.78 -14.79
CA GLU A 208 11.95 -13.33 -15.92
C GLU A 208 11.82 -12.26 -17.00
N LYS A 209 12.07 -12.66 -18.25
CA LYS A 209 11.87 -11.80 -19.42
C LYS A 209 10.37 -11.58 -19.61
N LYS A 210 9.81 -10.54 -19.00
CA LYS A 210 8.48 -10.03 -19.38
C LYS A 210 8.67 -8.98 -20.46
N GLU A 211 8.20 -9.28 -21.67
CA GLU A 211 8.09 -8.30 -22.73
C GLU A 211 7.14 -7.18 -22.27
N PHE A 212 7.59 -5.93 -22.42
CA PHE A 212 6.79 -4.77 -22.04
C PHE A 212 5.60 -4.65 -23.01
N PHE A 213 4.42 -5.11 -22.57
CA PHE A 213 3.17 -4.95 -23.30
C PHE A 213 2.70 -3.48 -23.26
N TYR A 214 3.26 -2.62 -24.11
CA TYR A 214 2.56 -1.39 -24.50
C TYR A 214 1.85 -1.65 -25.83
N PHE A 215 0.54 -1.89 -25.73
CA PHE A 215 -0.43 -1.97 -26.82
C PHE A 215 -0.30 -3.18 -27.76
N GLN A 216 -1.07 -4.22 -27.47
CA GLN A 216 -1.58 -5.12 -28.51
C GLN A 216 -3.05 -4.74 -28.74
N PHE A 217 -3.32 -4.18 -29.92
CA PHE A 217 -4.68 -3.98 -30.45
C PHE A 217 -5.17 -5.27 -31.10
#